data_AF-A0A1Y2MMF5-F1
#
_entry.id   AF-A0A1Y2MMF5-F1
#
_cell.length_a   1.000
_cell.length_b   1.000
_cell.length_c   1.000
_cell.angle_alpha   90.00
_cell.angle_beta   90.00
_cell.angle_gamma   90.00
#
_symmetry.space_group_name_H-M   'P 1'
#
loop_
_entity.id
_entity.type
_entity.pdbx_description
1 polymer ?
#
loop_
_entity_poly.entity_id
_entity_poly.type
_entity_poly.pdbx_seq_one_letter_code
_entity_poly.pdbx_strand_id
1 'polypeptide(L)' 'MTVTELARRVGITHANLSVLKNGHARAIRFSTLAALCEELDCQPGDLMAYRSD' A
#
# COMPACT_ATOMS: atom_id res chain seq x y z
N MET A 1 -5.88 7.39 -11.08
CA MET A 1 -4.50 6.88 -11.25
C MET A 1 -4.56 5.38 -11.54
N THR A 2 -3.70 4.83 -12.41
CA THR A 2 -3.61 3.38 -12.63
C THR A 2 -2.77 2.72 -11.53
N VAL A 3 -2.98 1.43 -11.26
CA VAL A 3 -2.19 0.68 -10.26
C VAL A 3 -0.70 0.68 -10.63
N THR A 4 -0.38 0.56 -11.92
CA THR A 4 0.99 0.64 -12.42
C THR A 4 1.65 1.99 -12.10
N GLU A 5 0.92 3.08 -12.26
CA GLU A 5 1.43 4.42 -11.98
C GLU A 5 1.63 4.66 -10.48
N LEU A 6 0.71 4.18 -9.63
CA LEU A 6 0.87 4.23 -8.18
C LEU A 6 2.09 3.43 -7.72
N ALA A 7 2.29 2.23 -8.26
CA ALA A 7 3.44 1.38 -7.92
C ALA A 7 4.77 2.10 -8.22
N ARG A 8 4.85 2.79 -9.37
CA ARG A 8 6.00 3.58 -9.77
C ARG A 8 6.27 4.74 -8.82
N ARG A 9 5.22 5.48 -8.42
CA ARG A 9 5.32 6.62 -7.50
C ARG A 9 5.75 6.21 -6.10
N VAL A 10 5.19 5.12 -5.58
CA VAL A 10 5.51 4.56 -4.26
C VAL A 10 6.87 3.85 -4.22
N GLY A 11 7.46 3.55 -5.38
CA GLY A 11 8.77 2.88 -5.49
C GLY A 11 8.70 1.37 -5.22
N ILE A 12 7.60 0.71 -5.58
CA ILE A 12 7.42 -0.74 -5.46
C ILE A 12 7.01 -1.36 -6.79
N THR A 13 7.15 -2.68 -6.93
CA THR A 13 6.68 -3.38 -8.13
C THR A 13 5.16 -3.43 -8.18
N HIS A 14 4.60 -3.50 -9.39
CA HIS A 14 3.16 -3.75 -9.58
C HIS A 14 2.70 -5.02 -8.85
N ALA A 15 3.54 -6.07 -8.83
CA ALA A 15 3.26 -7.31 -8.11
C ALA A 15 3.13 -7.08 -6.58
N ASN A 16 4.05 -6.34 -5.97
CA ASN A 16 3.99 -6.02 -4.54
C ASN A 16 2.76 -5.16 -4.20
N LEU A 17 2.44 -4.16 -5.02
CA LEU A 17 1.25 -3.35 -4.82
C LEU A 17 -0.04 -4.17 -4.96
N SER A 18 -0.09 -5.12 -5.90
CA SER A 18 -1.23 -6.03 -6.07
C SER A 18 -1.45 -6.92 -4.84
N VAL A 19 -0.36 -7.46 -4.27
CA VAL A 19 -0.42 -8.25 -3.02
C VAL A 19 -0.94 -7.42 -1.84
N LEU A 20 -0.51 -6.16 -1.72
CA LEU A 20 -1.02 -5.22 -0.71
C LEU A 20 -2.51 -4.93 -0.90
N LYS A 21 -2.89 -4.52 -2.12
CA LYS A 21 -4.28 -4.15 -2.48
C LYS A 21 -5.27 -5.28 -2.16
N ASN A 22 -4.87 -6.53 -2.40
CA ASN A 22 -5.75 -7.69 -2.23
C ASN A 22 -5.69 -8.27 -0.80
N GLY A 23 -5.00 -7.63 0.15
CA GLY A 23 -4.93 -8.07 1.54
C GLY A 23 -4.13 -9.36 1.76
N HIS A 24 -3.30 -9.77 0.79
CA HIS A 24 -2.45 -10.97 0.90
C HIS A 24 -1.05 -10.67 1.45
N ALA A 25 -0.75 -9.40 1.73
CA ALA A 25 0.53 -9.01 2.30
C ALA A 25 0.65 -9.50 3.75
N ARG A 26 1.80 -10.11 4.05
CA ARG A 26 2.16 -10.52 5.42
C ARG A 26 2.88 -9.42 6.20
N ALA A 27 3.50 -8.49 5.50
CA ALA A 27 4.23 -7.36 6.07
C ALA A 27 4.28 -6.21 5.06
N ILE A 28 4.46 -4.99 5.57
CA ILE A 28 4.70 -3.77 4.79
C ILE A 28 5.85 -2.99 5.43
N ARG A 29 6.73 -2.39 4.62
CA ARG A 29 7.76 -1.46 5.12
C ARG A 29 7.09 -0.13 5.46
N PHE A 30 7.49 0.51 6.55
CA PHE A 30 6.96 1.84 6.90
C PHE A 30 7.21 2.89 5.82
N SER A 31 8.32 2.82 5.10
CA SER A 31 8.59 3.72 3.97
C SER A 31 7.56 3.56 2.84
N THR A 32 7.15 2.33 2.56
CA THR A 32 6.10 2.04 1.56
C THR A 32 4.74 2.51 2.05
N LEU A 33 4.42 2.29 3.32
CA LEU A 33 3.18 2.78 3.94
C LEU A 33 3.11 4.32 3.88
N ALA A 34 4.19 5.01 4.25
CA ALA A 34 4.28 6.46 4.23
C ALA A 34 4.10 7.02 2.80
N ALA A 35 4.80 6.45 1.81
CA ALA A 35 4.65 6.86 0.42
C ALA A 35 3.24 6.60 -0.14
N LEU A 36 2.58 5.51 0.28
CA LEU A 36 1.17 5.27 -0.06
C LEU A 36 0.26 6.34 0.55
N CYS A 37 0.47 6.70 1.82
CA CYS A 37 -0.31 7.73 2.49
C CYS A 37 -0.14 9.10 1.83
N GLU A 38 1.08 9.44 1.41
CA GLU A 38 1.38 10.69 0.69
C GLU A 38 0.73 10.74 -0.70
N GLU A 39 0.87 9.69 -1.51
CA GLU A 39 0.32 9.65 -2.88
C GLU A 39 -1.21 9.51 -2.92
N LEU A 40 -1.83 8.98 -1.86
CA LEU A 40 -3.27 8.78 -1.76
C LEU A 40 -3.98 9.81 -0.88
N ASP A 41 -3.23 10.74 -0.28
CA ASP A 41 -3.72 11.73 0.68
C ASP A 41 -4.59 11.09 1.78
N CYS A 42 -4.04 10.07 2.43
CA CYS A 42 -4.73 9.30 3.47
C CYS A 42 -3.86 9.03 4.69
N GLN A 43 -4.47 8.46 5.73
CA GLN A 43 -3.79 8.02 6.94
C GLN A 43 -3.61 6.48 6.94
N PRO A 44 -2.65 5.95 7.72
CA PRO A 44 -2.46 4.50 7.84
C PRO A 44 -3.73 3.72 8.23
N GLY A 45 -4.59 4.32 9.06
CA GLY A 45 -5.86 3.72 9.48
C GLY A 45 -6.88 3.57 8.34
N ASP A 46 -6.72 4.31 7.23
CA ASP A 46 -7.56 4.16 6.05
C ASP A 46 -7.14 2.96 5.18
N LEU A 47 -5.88 2.50 5.32
CA LEU A 47 -5.31 1.41 4.54
C LEU A 47 -5.25 0.08 5.29
N MET A 48 -5.17 0.13 6.62
CA MET A 48 -4.95 -1.04 7.47
C MET A 48 -5.95 -1.07 8.61
N ALA A 49 -6.52 -2.26 8.84
CA ALA A 49 -7.34 -2.54 9.99
C ALA A 49 -6.82 -3.81 10.68
N TYR A 50 -6.76 -3.77 12.01
CA TYR A 50 -6.56 -4.99 12.78
C TYR A 50 -7.86 -5.78 12.80
N ARG A 51 -7.78 -7.06 12.45
CA ARG A 51 -8.87 -8.03 12.59
C ARG A 51 -8.37 -9.16 13.47
N SER A 52 -8.96 -9.27 14.65
CA SER A 52 -8.89 -10.49 15.46
C SER A 52 -9.83 -11.50 14.80
N ASP A 53 -9.28 -12.59 14.28
CA ASP A 53 -10.07 -13.77 13.91
C ASP A 53 -10.71 -14.40 15.16
#